data_AF-A0A3G8GVL1-F1
#
_entry.id   AF-A0A3G8GVL1-F1
#
_cell.length_a   1.000
_cell.length_b   1.000
_cell.length_c   1.000
_cell.angle_alpha   90.00
_cell.angle_beta   90.00
_cell.angle_gamma   90.00
#
_symmetry.space_group_name_H-M   'P 1'
#
loop_
_entity.id
_entity.type
_entity.pdbx_description
1 polymer ?
#
loop_
_entity_poly.entity_id
_entity_poly.type
_entity_poly.pdbx_seq_one_letter_code
_entity_poly.pdbx_strand_id
1 'polypeptide(L)'
;MADVMPLELLEVAHLLISRGQNELYWERVPLPKRPVGQVRYEVARQAATFVVPLVGLTCAAQIYGATGLLLGLPLAWLGGYFLDLQLKSAIGKKKIRDDMIDAGRYKAVGWLAAQMGMRPDEITLATIRKMNKDYVIVKARMDLELARREEARKAAHVRQSPSSDDVHHDYTPGVVAAAGLGAATAYTSVDEDDDYYDRGQSYSPAVNPANGMPMVAGTYVDVNGNMFGTDTF
;
A
#
# COMPACT_ATOMS: atom_id res chain seq x y z
N MET A 1 10.19 -13.98 32.70
CA MET A 1 9.68 -13.04 31.68
C MET A 1 9.52 -13.87 30.42
N ALA A 2 8.29 -14.17 30.00
CA ALA A 2 8.10 -14.80 28.69
C ALA A 2 8.62 -13.79 27.68
N ASP A 3 9.60 -14.19 26.87
CA ASP A 3 10.21 -13.34 25.86
C ASP A 3 9.10 -12.94 24.88
N VAL A 4 8.56 -11.73 25.05
CA VAL A 4 7.42 -11.26 24.25
C VAL A 4 8.01 -10.92 22.89
N MET A 5 7.63 -11.69 21.87
CA MET A 5 8.12 -11.42 20.52
C MET A 5 7.85 -9.95 20.13
N PRO A 6 8.80 -9.30 19.41
CA PRO A 6 8.63 -7.95 18.92
C PRO A 6 7.28 -7.75 18.22
N LEU A 7 6.62 -6.62 18.51
CA LEU A 7 5.32 -6.29 17.95
C LEU A 7 5.32 -6.28 16.40
N GLU A 8 6.41 -5.84 15.80
CA GLU A 8 6.58 -5.80 14.33
C GLU A 8 6.45 -7.20 13.70
N LEU A 9 6.96 -8.23 14.36
CA LEU A 9 6.85 -9.61 13.87
C LEU A 9 5.42 -10.12 13.96
N LEU A 10 4.75 -9.79 15.06
CA LEU A 10 3.35 -10.14 15.30
C LEU A 10 2.43 -9.42 14.30
N GLU A 11 2.74 -8.17 13.97
CA GLU A 11 2.01 -7.38 12.98
C GLU A 11 2.12 -7.98 11.58
N VAL A 12 3.31 -8.38 11.16
CA VAL A 12 3.48 -9.05 9.86
C VAL A 12 2.68 -10.35 9.79
N ALA A 13 2.63 -11.14 10.87
CA ALA A 13 1.79 -12.34 10.93
C ALA A 13 0.29 -12.00 10.85
N HIS A 14 -0.15 -10.93 11.52
CA HIS A 14 -1.53 -10.46 11.44
C HIS A 14 -1.92 -10.00 10.03
N LEU A 15 -1.09 -9.16 9.41
CA LEU A 15 -1.28 -8.68 8.03
C LEU A 15 -1.33 -9.83 7.03
N LEU A 16 -0.54 -10.87 7.28
CA LEU A 16 -0.48 -12.01 6.40
C LEU A 16 -1.75 -12.86 6.48
N ILE A 17 -2.29 -13.07 7.69
CA ILE A 17 -3.60 -13.72 7.88
C ILE A 17 -4.75 -12.88 7.31
N SER A 18 -4.74 -11.56 7.53
CA SER A 18 -5.81 -10.67 7.06
C SER A 18 -5.90 -10.57 5.53
N ARG A 19 -4.79 -10.82 4.82
CA ARG A 19 -4.75 -10.91 3.35
C ARG A 19 -5.41 -12.15 2.76
N GLY A 20 -5.85 -13.12 3.57
CA GLY A 20 -6.60 -14.28 3.07
C GLY A 20 -5.72 -15.31 2.35
N GLN A 21 -4.85 -15.98 3.10
CA GLN A 21 -3.89 -16.95 2.57
C GLN A 21 -4.56 -18.23 2.08
N ASN A 22 -4.03 -18.83 1.02
CA ASN A 22 -4.47 -20.14 0.56
C ASN A 22 -3.85 -21.25 1.44
N GLU A 23 -4.63 -21.73 2.41
CA GLU A 23 -4.19 -22.72 3.40
C GLU A 23 -3.75 -24.04 2.76
N LEU A 24 -4.53 -24.56 1.82
CA LEU A 24 -4.24 -25.80 1.10
C LEU A 24 -2.92 -25.71 0.33
N TYR A 25 -2.67 -24.55 -0.29
CA TYR A 25 -1.41 -24.32 -1.00
C TYR A 25 -0.23 -24.21 -0.02
N TRP A 26 -0.44 -23.58 1.13
CA TRP A 26 0.60 -23.46 2.15
C TRP A 26 1.06 -24.81 2.67
N GLU A 27 0.12 -25.68 3.03
CA GLU A 27 0.41 -27.02 3.55
C GLU A 27 1.13 -27.88 2.50
N ARG A 28 0.74 -27.75 1.23
CA ARG A 28 1.36 -28.51 0.13
C ARG A 28 2.77 -28.02 -0.21
N VAL A 29 3.04 -26.73 -0.10
CA VAL A 29 4.30 -26.10 -0.49
C VAL A 29 4.86 -25.35 0.72
N PRO A 30 5.62 -26.01 1.62
CA PRO A 30 6.06 -25.42 2.87
C PRO A 30 7.09 -24.30 2.68
N LEU A 31 7.99 -24.44 1.70
CA LEU A 31 8.91 -23.38 1.33
C LEU A 31 8.25 -22.44 0.30
N PRO A 32 8.01 -21.16 0.63
CA PRO A 32 7.39 -20.25 -0.32
C PRO A 32 8.31 -20.02 -1.52
N LYS A 33 7.72 -19.98 -2.72
CA LYS A 33 8.45 -19.73 -3.97
C LYS A 33 8.28 -18.27 -4.35
N ARG A 34 9.36 -17.67 -4.85
CA ARG A 34 9.31 -16.29 -5.36
C ARG A 34 8.27 -16.20 -6.48
N PRO A 35 7.32 -15.25 -6.43
CA PRO A 35 6.45 -14.99 -7.56
C PRO A 35 7.32 -14.54 -8.73
N VAL A 36 7.22 -15.25 -9.86
CA VAL A 36 8.08 -15.05 -11.03
C VAL A 36 7.91 -13.64 -11.60
N GLY A 37 6.75 -13.01 -11.41
CA GLY A 37 6.47 -11.62 -11.76
C GLY A 37 6.40 -11.32 -13.26
N GLN A 38 7.03 -12.15 -14.09
CA GLN A 38 7.17 -11.93 -15.53
C GLN A 38 6.40 -12.96 -16.36
N VAL A 39 5.72 -12.53 -17.41
CA VAL A 39 5.03 -13.46 -18.34
C VAL A 39 6.05 -14.16 -19.24
N ARG A 40 5.72 -15.36 -19.76
CA ARG A 40 6.58 -16.07 -20.72
C ARG A 40 6.86 -15.17 -21.92
N TYR A 41 8.15 -15.01 -22.24
CA TYR A 41 8.63 -14.18 -23.35
C TYR A 41 8.17 -12.71 -23.27
N GLU A 42 8.01 -12.16 -22.07
CA GLU A 42 7.55 -10.78 -21.88
C GLU A 42 8.39 -9.76 -22.67
N VAL A 43 9.72 -9.84 -22.59
CA VAL A 43 10.62 -8.95 -23.33
C VAL A 43 10.42 -9.06 -24.85
N ALA A 44 10.29 -10.28 -25.37
CA ALA A 44 10.05 -10.48 -26.80
C ALA A 44 8.66 -9.96 -27.23
N ARG A 45 7.64 -10.09 -26.37
CA ARG A 45 6.30 -9.56 -26.62
C ARG A 45 6.27 -8.04 -26.55
N GLN A 46 6.99 -7.42 -25.60
CA GLN A 46 7.17 -5.97 -25.53
C GLN A 46 7.86 -5.45 -26.79
N ALA A 47 8.94 -6.09 -27.24
CA ALA A 47 9.60 -5.75 -28.49
C ALA A 47 8.65 -5.92 -29.69
N ALA A 48 7.89 -7.02 -29.75
CA ALA A 48 6.96 -7.29 -30.85
C ALA A 48 5.87 -6.21 -30.99
N THR A 49 5.40 -5.61 -29.89
CA THR A 49 4.44 -4.49 -29.90
C THR A 49 4.92 -3.31 -30.74
N PHE A 50 6.23 -3.10 -30.84
CA PHE A 50 6.82 -2.01 -31.65
C PHE A 50 7.38 -2.51 -32.98
N VAL A 51 8.09 -3.64 -32.98
CA VAL A 51 8.78 -4.17 -34.16
C VAL A 51 7.78 -4.66 -35.20
N VAL A 52 6.71 -5.36 -34.82
CA VAL A 52 5.74 -5.91 -35.78
C VAL A 52 5.01 -4.80 -36.55
N PRO A 53 4.45 -3.76 -35.89
CA PRO A 53 3.89 -2.61 -36.60
C PRO A 53 4.89 -1.88 -37.50
N LEU A 54 6.12 -1.68 -37.02
CA LEU A 54 7.14 -0.93 -37.74
C LEU A 54 7.58 -1.69 -39.00
N VAL A 55 7.82 -3.00 -38.89
CA VAL A 55 8.11 -3.87 -40.05
C VAL A 55 6.95 -3.85 -41.03
N GLY A 56 5.70 -4.01 -40.56
CA GLY A 56 4.52 -3.94 -41.40
C GLY A 56 4.42 -2.62 -42.17
N LEU A 57 4.69 -1.49 -41.50
CA LEU A 57 4.69 -0.16 -42.09
C LEU A 57 5.81 0.02 -43.12
N THR A 58 7.02 -0.48 -42.84
CA THR A 58 8.12 -0.45 -43.81
C THR A 58 7.82 -1.28 -45.06
N CYS A 59 7.22 -2.47 -44.92
CA CYS A 59 6.79 -3.27 -46.05
C CYS A 59 5.70 -2.56 -46.88
N ALA A 60 4.71 -1.94 -46.21
CA ALA A 60 3.67 -1.17 -46.89
C ALA A 60 4.25 0.02 -47.67
N ALA A 61 5.25 0.70 -47.11
CA ALA A 61 5.97 1.78 -47.78
C ALA A 61 6.75 1.31 -49.01
N GLN A 62 7.39 0.14 -48.94
CA GLN A 62 8.16 -0.41 -50.06
C GLN A 62 7.28 -0.85 -51.24
N ILE A 63 6.10 -1.42 -50.95
CA ILE A 63 5.22 -1.97 -51.99
C ILE A 63 4.32 -0.89 -52.59
N TYR A 64 3.77 0.00 -51.76
CA TYR A 64 2.75 0.96 -52.17
C TYR A 64 3.20 2.42 -52.05
N GLY A 65 4.42 2.69 -51.59
CA GLY A 65 4.95 4.05 -51.46
C GLY A 65 4.17 4.90 -50.44
N ALA A 66 3.91 6.15 -50.80
CA ALA A 66 3.25 7.11 -49.91
C ALA A 66 1.80 6.72 -49.53
N THR A 67 1.05 6.08 -50.43
CA THR A 67 -0.31 5.62 -50.14
C THR A 67 -0.29 4.45 -49.14
N GLY A 68 0.70 3.57 -49.23
CA GLY A 68 0.97 2.52 -48.25
C GLY A 68 1.28 3.05 -46.85
N LEU A 69 2.00 4.17 -46.76
CA LEU A 69 2.27 4.83 -45.48
C LEU A 69 1.00 5.43 -44.87
N LEU A 70 0.21 6.17 -45.66
CA LEU A 70 -1.01 6.82 -45.16
C LEU A 70 -2.06 5.83 -44.65
N LEU A 71 -2.25 4.71 -45.35
CA LEU A 71 -3.20 3.66 -44.93
C LEU A 71 -2.59 2.68 -43.93
N GLY A 72 -1.28 2.43 -44.02
CA GLY A 72 -0.57 1.50 -43.16
C GLY A 72 -0.35 2.04 -41.74
N LEU A 73 -0.23 3.36 -41.57
CA LEU A 73 -0.01 3.99 -40.27
C LEU A 73 -1.14 3.75 -39.25
N PRO A 74 -2.43 3.97 -39.56
CA PRO A 74 -3.52 3.64 -38.62
C PRO A 74 -3.61 2.13 -38.35
N LEU A 75 -3.34 1.28 -39.35
CA LEU A 75 -3.34 -0.17 -39.19
C LEU A 75 -2.18 -0.66 -38.30
N ALA A 76 -0.99 -0.10 -38.48
CA ALA A 76 0.18 -0.38 -37.66
C ALA A 76 -0.05 0.04 -36.21
N TRP A 77 -0.61 1.24 -36.01
CA TRP A 77 -0.98 1.72 -34.67
C TRP A 77 -1.99 0.79 -33.99
N LEU A 78 -3.06 0.41 -34.69
CA LEU A 78 -4.05 -0.56 -34.17
C LEU A 78 -3.40 -1.92 -33.85
N GLY A 79 -2.54 -2.41 -34.73
CA GLY A 79 -1.81 -3.66 -34.52
C GLY A 79 -0.96 -3.64 -33.25
N GLY A 80 -0.20 -2.56 -33.04
CA GLY A 80 0.56 -2.34 -31.81
C GLY A 80 -0.34 -2.25 -30.58
N TYR A 81 -1.44 -1.50 -30.67
CA TYR A 81 -2.40 -1.35 -29.58
C TYR A 81 -3.01 -2.70 -29.14
N PHE A 82 -3.40 -3.56 -30.07
CA PHE A 82 -3.93 -4.89 -29.73
C PHE A 82 -2.87 -5.80 -29.10
N LEU A 83 -1.63 -5.76 -29.59
CA LEU A 83 -0.52 -6.52 -28.99
C LEU A 83 -0.24 -6.07 -27.55
N ASP A 84 -0.27 -4.77 -27.30
CA ASP A 84 -0.14 -4.20 -25.96
C ASP A 84 -1.29 -4.62 -25.04
N LEU A 85 -2.54 -4.54 -25.49
CA LEU A 85 -3.70 -5.00 -24.72
C LEU A 85 -3.61 -6.49 -24.35
N GLN A 86 -3.19 -7.34 -25.29
CA GLN A 86 -3.00 -8.76 -25.02
C GLN A 86 -1.87 -9.01 -24.01
N LEU A 87 -0.79 -8.22 -24.09
CA LEU A 87 0.31 -8.32 -23.14
C LEU A 87 -0.13 -7.88 -21.74
N LYS A 88 -0.78 -6.72 -21.62
CA LYS A 88 -1.34 -6.20 -20.36
C LYS A 88 -2.34 -7.17 -19.73
N SER A 89 -3.25 -7.74 -20.53
CA SER A 89 -4.19 -8.76 -20.05
C SER A 89 -3.47 -10.00 -19.52
N ALA A 90 -2.43 -10.47 -20.21
CA ALA A 90 -1.65 -11.63 -19.76
C ALA A 90 -0.88 -11.34 -18.46
N ILE A 91 -0.30 -10.14 -18.33
CA ILE A 91 0.36 -9.68 -17.11
C ILE A 91 -0.65 -9.60 -15.97
N GLY A 92 -1.81 -9.00 -16.19
CA GLY A 92 -2.88 -8.89 -15.18
C GLY A 92 -3.36 -10.25 -14.68
N LYS A 93 -3.65 -11.20 -15.58
CA LYS A 93 -4.03 -12.57 -15.22
C LYS A 93 -2.95 -13.28 -14.43
N LYS A 94 -1.68 -13.09 -14.82
CA LYS A 94 -0.55 -13.67 -14.09
C LYS A 94 -0.41 -13.06 -12.70
N LYS A 95 -0.52 -11.74 -12.57
CA LYS A 95 -0.47 -11.03 -11.30
C LYS A 95 -1.55 -11.54 -10.35
N ILE A 96 -2.80 -11.60 -10.79
CA ILE A 96 -3.92 -12.12 -9.99
C ILE A 96 -3.63 -13.55 -9.51
N ARG A 97 -3.18 -14.44 -10.40
CA ARG A 97 -2.85 -15.81 -10.01
C ARG A 97 -1.70 -15.87 -9.00
N ASP A 98 -0.64 -15.12 -9.22
CA ASP A 98 0.52 -15.10 -8.33
C ASP A 98 0.13 -14.50 -6.96
N ASP A 99 -0.72 -13.47 -6.94
CA ASP A 99 -1.29 -12.86 -5.73
C ASP A 99 -2.24 -13.83 -4.99
N MET A 100 -3.06 -14.61 -5.70
CA MET A 100 -3.92 -15.64 -5.09
C MET A 100 -3.13 -16.81 -4.47
N ILE A 101 -1.94 -17.11 -5.02
CA ILE A 101 -1.11 -18.22 -4.57
C ILE A 101 -0.22 -17.80 -3.39
N ASP A 102 0.43 -16.64 -3.50
CA ASP A 102 1.40 -16.18 -2.51
C ASP A 102 0.82 -15.18 -1.52
N ALA A 103 -0.09 -14.27 -1.92
CA ALA A 103 -0.68 -13.23 -1.07
C ALA A 103 0.33 -12.49 -0.16
N GLY A 104 1.58 -12.34 -0.62
CA GLY A 104 2.69 -11.72 0.11
C GLY A 104 3.46 -12.65 1.06
N ARG A 105 3.14 -13.94 1.10
CA ARG A 105 3.78 -14.96 1.93
C ARG A 105 5.28 -15.05 1.68
N TYR A 106 5.74 -15.06 0.44
CA TYR A 106 7.17 -15.17 0.13
C TYR A 106 8.00 -14.09 0.82
N LYS A 107 7.59 -12.83 0.71
CA LYS A 107 8.31 -11.70 1.33
C LYS A 107 8.23 -11.74 2.85
N ALA A 108 7.03 -11.95 3.39
CA ALA A 108 6.81 -11.94 4.83
C ALA A 108 7.50 -13.10 5.55
N VAL A 109 7.43 -14.32 5.01
CA VAL A 109 8.11 -15.50 5.57
C VAL A 109 9.62 -15.34 5.46
N GLY A 110 10.15 -14.80 4.35
CA GLY A 110 11.59 -14.52 4.23
C GLY A 110 12.07 -13.50 5.26
N TRP A 111 11.29 -12.44 5.49
CA TRP A 111 11.60 -11.42 6.48
C TRP A 111 11.48 -11.95 7.92
N LEU A 112 10.41 -12.68 8.23
CA LEU A 112 10.20 -13.34 9.52
C LEU A 112 11.32 -14.34 9.84
N ALA A 113 11.72 -15.15 8.84
CA ALA A 113 12.82 -16.10 8.97
C ALA A 113 14.14 -15.40 9.31
N ALA A 114 14.45 -14.32 8.59
CA ALA A 114 15.65 -13.52 8.84
C ALA A 114 15.66 -12.93 10.26
N GLN A 115 14.53 -12.41 10.74
CA GLN A 115 14.46 -11.76 12.05
C GLN A 115 14.46 -12.76 13.21
N MET A 116 13.83 -13.91 13.05
CA MET A 116 13.78 -14.96 14.08
C MET A 116 15.01 -15.87 14.08
N GLY A 117 15.91 -15.74 13.09
CA GLY A 117 17.06 -16.63 12.93
C GLY A 117 16.67 -18.08 12.62
N MET A 118 15.46 -18.27 12.06
CA MET A 118 14.90 -19.58 11.73
C MET A 118 14.93 -19.82 10.23
N ARG A 119 14.79 -21.06 9.81
CA ARG A 119 14.69 -21.33 8.37
C ARG A 119 13.26 -21.02 7.87
N PRO A 120 13.10 -20.56 6.61
CA PRO A 120 11.78 -20.22 6.08
C PRO A 120 10.78 -21.39 6.03
N ASP A 121 11.27 -22.64 5.96
CA ASP A 121 10.46 -23.86 5.97
C ASP A 121 9.89 -24.20 7.37
N GLU A 122 10.47 -23.67 8.43
CA GLU A 122 10.00 -23.87 9.81
C GLU A 122 8.83 -22.94 10.17
N ILE A 123 8.61 -21.89 9.38
CA ILE A 123 7.50 -20.94 9.54
C ILE A 123 6.23 -21.54 8.93
N THR A 124 5.63 -22.44 9.71
CA THR A 124 4.35 -23.08 9.36
C THR A 124 3.17 -22.11 9.52
N LEU A 125 2.06 -22.43 8.86
CA LEU A 125 0.79 -21.71 9.04
C LEU A 125 0.34 -21.72 10.52
N ALA A 126 0.61 -22.80 11.25
CA ALA A 126 0.31 -22.89 12.69
C ALA A 126 1.10 -21.86 13.50
N THR A 127 2.39 -21.67 13.19
CA THR A 127 3.24 -20.64 13.80
C THR A 127 2.66 -19.25 13.55
N ILE A 128 2.32 -18.94 12.29
CA ILE A 128 1.72 -17.65 11.90
C ILE A 128 0.38 -17.42 12.61
N ARG A 129 -0.48 -18.44 12.70
CA ARG A 129 -1.77 -18.35 13.43
C ARG A 129 -1.56 -18.07 14.92
N LYS A 130 -0.57 -18.70 15.54
CA LYS A 130 -0.21 -18.42 16.94
C LYS A 130 0.25 -16.98 17.10
N MET A 131 1.15 -16.51 16.23
CA MET A 131 1.62 -15.12 16.21
C MET A 131 0.48 -14.12 16.04
N ASN A 132 -0.50 -14.39 15.18
CA ASN A 132 -1.67 -13.54 15.03
C ASN A 132 -2.52 -13.48 16.30
N LYS A 133 -2.70 -14.60 17.02
CA LYS A 133 -3.39 -14.60 18.31
C LYS A 133 -2.63 -13.77 19.35
N ASP A 134 -1.31 -13.92 19.39
CA ASP A 134 -0.45 -13.15 20.28
C ASP A 134 -0.51 -11.64 19.94
N TYR A 135 -0.54 -11.28 18.65
CA TYR A 135 -0.72 -9.90 18.19
C TYR A 135 -2.00 -9.27 18.75
N VAL A 136 -3.14 -9.94 18.62
CA VAL A 136 -4.44 -9.43 19.09
C VAL A 136 -4.41 -9.18 20.60
N ILE A 137 -3.80 -10.09 21.36
CA ILE A 137 -3.69 -9.95 22.82
C ILE A 137 -2.75 -8.80 23.19
N VAL A 138 -1.58 -8.73 22.57
CA VAL A 138 -0.56 -7.70 22.87
C VAL A 138 -1.07 -6.31 22.47
N LYS A 139 -1.69 -6.18 21.31
CA LYS A 139 -2.26 -4.91 20.83
C LYS A 139 -3.37 -4.42 21.76
N ALA A 140 -4.32 -5.29 22.13
CA ALA A 140 -5.37 -4.93 23.08
C ALA A 140 -4.81 -4.44 24.42
N ARG A 141 -3.72 -5.05 24.92
CA ARG A 141 -3.05 -4.60 26.15
C ARG A 141 -2.40 -3.23 25.97
N MET A 142 -1.69 -3.00 24.86
CA MET A 142 -1.08 -1.71 24.59
C MET A 142 -2.13 -0.60 24.45
N ASP A 143 -3.24 -0.85 23.77
CA ASP A 143 -4.30 0.13 23.57
C ASP A 143 -4.93 0.52 24.92
N LEU A 144 -5.12 -0.45 25.83
CA LEU A 144 -5.59 -0.20 27.20
C LEU A 144 -4.57 0.59 28.04
N GLU A 145 -3.26 0.38 27.82
CA GLU A 145 -2.22 1.18 28.48
C GLU A 145 -2.15 2.59 27.92
N LEU A 146 -2.33 2.76 26.60
CA LEU A 146 -2.37 4.05 25.94
C LEU A 146 -3.57 4.87 26.43
N ALA A 147 -4.77 4.27 26.47
CA ALA A 147 -5.97 4.91 26.98
C ALA A 147 -5.79 5.38 28.43
N ARG A 148 -5.22 4.53 29.30
CA ARG A 148 -4.89 4.91 30.68
C ARG A 148 -3.89 6.07 30.77
N ARG A 149 -2.88 6.10 29.90
CA ARG A 149 -1.92 7.22 29.84
C ARG A 149 -2.58 8.51 29.34
N GLU A 150 -3.48 8.43 28.39
CA GLU A 150 -4.24 9.59 27.90
C GLU A 150 -5.18 10.15 28.96
N GLU A 151 -5.91 9.30 29.68
CA GLU A 151 -6.75 9.70 30.82
C GLU A 151 -5.91 10.36 31.92
N ALA A 152 -4.76 9.79 32.26
CA ALA A 152 -3.84 10.38 33.23
C ALA A 152 -3.30 11.75 32.76
N ARG A 153 -2.98 11.89 31.47
CA ARG A 153 -2.57 13.18 30.88
C ARG A 153 -3.69 14.21 30.93
N LYS A 154 -4.93 13.83 30.58
CA LYS A 154 -6.10 14.72 30.66
C LYS A 154 -6.37 15.16 32.09
N ALA A 155 -6.32 14.24 33.06
CA ALA A 155 -6.49 14.56 34.48
C ALA A 155 -5.37 15.46 35.03
N ALA A 156 -4.13 15.29 34.57
CA ALA A 156 -3.02 16.16 34.91
C ALA A 156 -3.18 17.57 34.29
N HIS A 157 -3.68 17.65 33.06
CA HIS A 157 -3.93 18.94 32.38
C HIS A 157 -5.05 19.73 33.07
N VAL A 158 -6.14 19.06 33.49
CA VAL A 158 -7.22 19.68 34.29
C VAL A 158 -6.70 20.24 35.62
N ARG A 159 -5.67 19.62 36.23
CA ARG A 159 -5.04 20.11 37.46
C ARG A 159 -4.03 21.25 37.23
N GLN A 160 -3.51 21.39 36.01
CA GLN A 160 -2.51 22.42 35.66
C GLN A 160 -3.11 23.64 34.95
N SER A 161 -4.38 23.60 34.55
CA SER A 161 -5.11 24.82 34.18
C SER A 161 -5.10 25.76 35.38
N PRO A 162 -4.42 26.92 35.32
CA PRO A 162 -4.59 27.94 36.33
C PRO A 162 -6.06 28.31 36.32
N SER A 163 -6.67 28.38 37.50
CA SER A 163 -7.91 29.13 37.66
C SER A 163 -7.66 30.54 37.10
N SER A 164 -8.15 30.83 35.90
CA SER A 164 -8.32 32.20 35.45
C SER A 164 -9.59 32.75 36.10
N ASP A 165 -9.60 32.79 37.44
CA ASP A 165 -10.43 33.70 38.21
C ASP A 165 -9.71 35.04 38.22
N ASP A 166 -9.97 35.85 37.20
CA ASP A 166 -10.13 37.32 37.30
C ASP A 166 -10.33 37.90 35.89
N VAL A 167 -11.56 37.79 35.38
CA VAL A 167 -12.12 38.81 34.49
C VAL A 167 -13.54 39.10 34.97
N HIS A 168 -13.71 40.28 35.58
CA HIS A 168 -14.99 40.89 35.88
C HIS A 168 -15.89 40.89 34.63
N HIS A 169 -16.92 40.05 34.63
CA HIS A 169 -18.06 40.22 33.74
C HIS A 169 -19.24 40.77 34.54
N ASP A 170 -19.52 42.04 34.31
CA ASP A 170 -20.74 42.71 34.77
C ASP A 170 -21.98 41.97 34.25
N TYR A 171 -22.91 41.80 35.18
CA TYR A 171 -24.21 41.16 34.99
C TYR A 171 -25.07 41.83 33.92
N THR A 172 -25.64 41.01 33.03
CA THR A 172 -27.03 41.17 32.55
C THR A 172 -27.72 39.80 32.60
N PRO A 173 -28.95 39.69 33.17
CA PRO A 173 -29.49 38.40 33.62
C PRO A 173 -30.24 37.65 32.51
N GLY A 174 -30.13 36.32 32.53
CA GLY A 174 -30.87 35.41 31.65
C GLY A 174 -30.70 33.95 32.08
N VAL A 175 -31.32 33.61 33.21
CA VAL A 175 -31.46 32.28 33.79
C VAL A 175 -31.99 31.26 32.77
N VAL A 176 -31.40 30.06 32.67
CA VAL A 176 -32.02 28.76 33.02
C VAL A 176 -30.93 27.69 33.16
N ALA A 177 -30.84 27.13 34.36
CA ALA A 177 -30.10 25.91 34.67
C ALA A 177 -30.89 24.68 34.20
N ALA A 178 -30.20 23.68 33.66
CA ALA A 178 -30.70 22.31 33.67
C ALA A 178 -29.52 21.33 33.81
N ALA A 179 -29.40 20.80 35.02
CA ALA A 179 -28.66 19.58 35.30
C ALA A 179 -29.42 18.37 34.73
N GLY A 180 -28.70 17.33 34.33
CA GLY A 180 -29.24 15.96 34.32
C GLY A 180 -29.05 15.15 33.04
N LEU A 181 -28.39 14.01 33.23
CA LEU A 181 -28.58 12.70 32.58
C LEU A 181 -28.88 12.61 31.08
N GLY A 182 -28.06 11.77 30.42
CA GLY A 182 -28.62 10.64 29.67
C GLY A 182 -28.67 10.78 28.15
N ALA A 183 -27.86 9.95 27.50
CA ALA A 183 -28.12 9.25 26.25
C ALA A 183 -28.75 10.04 25.09
N ALA A 184 -27.92 10.33 24.07
CA ALA A 184 -28.10 9.80 22.72
C ALA A 184 -26.99 10.37 21.83
N THR A 185 -25.98 9.55 21.54
CA THR A 185 -25.15 9.75 20.34
C THR A 185 -26.09 9.68 19.14
N ALA A 186 -26.50 10.85 18.66
CA ALA A 186 -27.22 10.97 17.40
C ALA A 186 -26.29 10.45 16.30
N TYR A 187 -26.69 9.34 15.69
CA TYR A 187 -26.16 8.88 14.41
C TYR A 187 -26.48 9.96 13.38
N THR A 188 -25.49 10.80 13.06
CA THR A 188 -25.53 11.58 11.83
C THR A 188 -25.07 10.64 10.73
N SER A 189 -26.03 10.02 10.05
CA SER A 189 -25.81 9.47 8.72
C SER A 189 -25.41 10.62 7.80
N VAL A 190 -24.10 10.79 7.63
CA VAL A 190 -23.52 11.56 6.53
C VAL A 190 -23.18 10.52 5.47
N ASP A 191 -23.77 10.69 4.30
CA ASP A 191 -23.64 9.81 3.14
C ASP A 191 -22.15 9.46 2.89
N GLU A 192 -21.87 8.15 2.96
CA GLU A 192 -20.60 7.54 2.57
C GLU A 192 -20.56 7.46 1.05
N ASP A 193 -20.02 8.50 0.41
CA ASP A 193 -19.37 8.34 -0.89
C ASP A 193 -17.93 7.84 -0.66
N ASP A 194 -17.78 6.51 -0.77
CA ASP A 194 -16.69 5.75 -1.41
C ASP A 194 -15.25 6.34 -1.55
N ASP A 195 -14.60 6.82 -0.47
CA ASP A 195 -13.18 7.25 -0.55
C ASP A 195 -12.21 6.51 0.41
N TYR A 196 -12.49 5.27 0.80
CA TYR A 196 -11.68 4.53 1.79
C TYR A 196 -10.43 3.79 1.25
N TYR A 197 -9.94 4.11 0.04
CA TYR A 197 -8.74 3.49 -0.54
C TYR A 197 -7.68 4.50 -1.04
N ASP A 198 -7.23 5.44 -0.20
CA ASP A 198 -5.96 6.15 -0.52
C ASP A 198 -5.14 6.67 0.67
N ARG A 199 -5.14 5.92 1.79
CA ARG A 199 -4.29 6.27 2.94
C ARG A 199 -2.99 5.47 2.91
N GLY A 200 -2.08 5.83 2.00
CA GLY A 200 -0.75 5.23 1.97
C GLY A 200 0.18 5.63 0.84
N GLN A 201 -0.29 6.36 -0.18
CA GLN A 201 0.65 6.97 -1.12
C GLN A 201 1.26 8.21 -0.45
N SER A 202 2.46 8.05 0.10
CA SER A 202 3.34 9.18 0.34
C SER A 202 3.42 9.98 -0.96
N TYR A 203 2.79 11.15 -0.98
CA TYR A 203 2.83 12.10 -2.08
C TYR A 203 4.29 12.49 -2.32
N SER A 204 4.98 11.69 -3.12
CA SER A 204 6.35 11.99 -3.54
C SER A 204 6.21 13.09 -4.58
N PRO A 205 6.83 14.26 -4.37
CA PRO A 205 6.70 15.37 -5.30
C PRO A 205 7.09 14.92 -6.71
N ALA A 206 6.39 15.39 -7.74
CA ALA A 206 6.62 14.94 -9.12
C ALA A 206 7.87 15.58 -9.75
N VAL A 207 8.31 16.73 -9.23
CA VAL A 207 9.41 17.54 -9.77
C VAL A 207 10.27 18.06 -8.62
N ASN A 208 11.59 18.05 -8.79
CA ASN A 208 12.52 18.65 -7.86
C ASN A 208 12.48 20.19 -8.01
N PRO A 209 12.12 20.96 -6.97
CA PRO A 209 11.96 22.41 -7.06
C PRO A 209 13.29 23.14 -7.29
N ALA A 210 14.44 22.51 -7.02
CA ALA A 210 15.76 23.13 -7.18
C ALA A 210 16.23 23.17 -8.65
N ASN A 211 15.88 22.17 -9.47
CA ASN A 211 16.40 22.03 -10.84
C ASN A 211 15.34 21.70 -11.90
N GLY A 212 14.08 21.54 -11.53
CA GLY A 212 12.98 21.24 -12.45
C GLY A 212 12.99 19.81 -13.01
N MET A 213 13.86 18.94 -12.49
CA MET A 213 13.97 17.56 -12.97
C MET A 213 12.86 16.69 -12.38
N PRO A 214 12.35 15.70 -13.15
CA PRO A 214 11.34 14.78 -12.65
C PRO A 214 11.91 13.90 -11.52
N MET A 215 11.07 13.64 -10.54
CA MET A 215 11.40 12.77 -9.39
C MET A 215 11.18 11.30 -9.75
N VAL A 216 12.00 10.40 -9.20
CA VAL A 216 11.78 8.95 -9.32
C VAL A 216 10.58 8.56 -8.45
N ALA A 217 9.59 7.90 -9.05
CA ALA A 217 8.31 7.60 -8.42
C ALA A 217 8.46 6.88 -7.07
N GLY A 218 7.82 7.41 -6.03
CA GLY A 218 7.88 6.87 -4.67
C GLY A 218 9.19 7.15 -3.92
N THR A 219 10.02 8.07 -4.42
CA THR A 219 11.29 8.46 -3.79
C THR A 219 11.45 9.99 -3.73
N TYR A 220 12.39 10.45 -2.91
CA TYR A 220 12.80 11.86 -2.82
C TYR A 220 14.08 12.16 -3.61
N VAL A 221 14.34 11.40 -4.69
CA VAL A 221 15.52 11.55 -5.53
C VAL A 221 15.08 11.81 -6.97
N ASP A 222 15.71 12.79 -7.62
CA ASP A 222 15.48 13.08 -9.03
C ASP A 222 16.21 12.12 -9.98
N VAL A 223 15.92 12.21 -11.28
CA VAL A 223 16.57 11.35 -12.30
C VAL A 223 18.09 11.52 -12.39
N ASN A 224 18.67 12.60 -11.85
CA ASN A 224 20.11 12.84 -11.80
C ASN A 224 20.74 12.43 -10.45
N GLY A 225 19.94 11.96 -9.50
CA GLY A 225 20.44 11.54 -8.19
C GLY A 225 20.45 12.64 -7.13
N ASN A 226 19.93 13.85 -7.41
CA ASN A 226 19.81 14.87 -6.37
C ASN A 226 18.61 14.58 -5.47
N MET A 227 18.76 14.89 -4.19
CA MET A 227 17.64 14.87 -3.26
C MET A 227 16.66 16.02 -3.54
N PHE A 228 15.39 15.84 -3.19
CA PHE A 228 14.37 16.88 -3.29
C PHE A 228 14.83 18.20 -2.66
N GLY A 229 14.78 19.29 -3.43
CA GLY A 229 15.20 20.62 -2.97
C GLY A 229 16.71 20.86 -3.02
N THR A 230 17.47 20.00 -3.69
CA THR A 230 18.92 20.14 -3.89
C THR A 230 19.31 20.04 -5.35
N ASP A 231 20.44 20.64 -5.69
CA ASP A 231 21.02 20.75 -7.03
C ASP A 231 22.53 20.41 -7.03
N THR A 232 22.93 19.40 -6.25
CA THR A 232 24.35 19.09 -5.97
C THR A 232 25.10 18.33 -7.08
N PHE A 233 24.72 18.56 -8.34
CA PHE A 233 25.49 18.22 -9.52
C PHE A 233 25.86 19.46 -10.32
#